data_AF-A0A6L7CV77-F1
#
_entry.id   AF-A0A6L7CV77-F1
#
_cell.length_a   1.000
_cell.length_b   1.000
_cell.length_c   1.000
_cell.angle_alpha   90.00
_cell.angle_beta   90.00
_cell.angle_gamma   90.00
#
_symmetry.space_group_name_H-M   'P 1'
#
loop_
_entity.id
_entity.type
_entity.pdbx_description
1 polymer ?
#
loop_
_entity_poly.entity_id
_entity_poly.type
_entity_poly.pdbx_seq_one_letter_code
_entity_poly.pdbx_strand_id
1 'polypeptide(L)'
;GSAVGEVVFNTSMTGYQEILTDPSYSRQIVTLTYPHIGNVGTNDADEESSQVHAQGLVIRDLPLIASNFRNTEDLSSYLKRHNIVAIADIDTRKLTRLLREKGAQNGCIIAGDNPDAALALEKARAFPGLNGMDLAKEVTTAEAYSWTQGSWTLTGGLPEAKKEDELPFHVVAYDFGAKRNILRMLVDRGCRLTIVPA
;
A
#
# COMPACT_ATOMS: atom_id res chain seq x y z
N GLY A 1 -17.93 3.99 -6.58
CA GLY A 1 -17.25 4.95 -5.67
C GLY A 1 -16.34 5.89 -6.44
N SER A 2 -15.67 6.81 -5.74
CA SER A 2 -14.63 7.66 -6.31
C SER A 2 -13.40 7.74 -5.42
N ALA A 3 -12.21 7.73 -6.02
CA ALA A 3 -10.93 7.98 -5.35
C ALA A 3 -10.29 9.25 -5.90
N VAL A 4 -9.66 10.05 -5.05
CA VAL A 4 -8.99 11.30 -5.42
C VAL A 4 -7.67 11.38 -4.69
N GLY A 5 -6.57 11.60 -5.42
CA GLY A 5 -5.23 11.65 -4.84
C GLY A 5 -4.17 12.01 -5.86
N GLU A 6 -2.91 12.09 -5.43
CA GLU A 6 -1.79 12.28 -6.35
C GLU A 6 -1.51 10.98 -7.10
N VAL A 7 -1.45 11.05 -8.43
CA VAL A 7 -1.15 9.88 -9.28
C VAL A 7 0.35 9.71 -9.40
N VAL A 8 0.82 8.57 -8.93
CA VAL A 8 2.21 8.14 -8.99
C VAL A 8 2.33 6.84 -9.79
N PHE A 9 3.52 6.52 -10.27
CA PHE A 9 3.78 5.22 -10.88
C PHE A 9 4.88 4.47 -10.13
N ASN A 10 4.74 3.15 -10.04
CA ASN A 10 5.74 2.26 -9.46
C ASN A 10 6.14 1.19 -10.48
N THR A 11 7.46 1.00 -10.63
CA THR A 11 8.08 0.09 -11.61
C THR A 11 8.29 -1.33 -11.11
N SER A 12 7.92 -1.64 -9.87
CA SER A 12 7.97 -2.98 -9.31
C SER A 12 7.13 -3.96 -10.15
N MET A 13 7.74 -5.09 -10.50
CA MET A 13 7.07 -6.16 -11.23
C MET A 13 6.34 -7.15 -10.33
N THR A 14 6.65 -7.13 -9.03
CA THR A 14 6.09 -8.00 -7.99
C THR A 14 5.82 -7.19 -6.73
N GLY A 15 5.13 -7.78 -5.77
CA GLY A 15 4.90 -7.17 -4.46
C GLY A 15 3.82 -6.08 -4.47
N TYR A 16 2.76 -6.26 -5.27
CA TYR A 16 1.69 -5.26 -5.38
C TYR A 16 0.86 -5.14 -4.10
N GLN A 17 0.75 -6.20 -3.29
CA GLN A 17 0.00 -6.16 -2.02
C GLN A 17 0.77 -5.35 -0.97
N GLU A 18 2.07 -5.56 -0.88
CA GLU A 18 3.01 -4.83 -0.03
C GLU A 18 3.02 -3.33 -0.39
N ILE A 19 2.92 -3.02 -1.69
CA ILE A 19 2.79 -1.63 -2.17
C ILE A 19 1.46 -1.02 -1.74
N LEU A 20 0.34 -1.73 -1.93
CA LEU A 20 -0.99 -1.22 -1.57
C LEU A 20 -1.11 -0.94 -0.07
N THR A 21 -0.48 -1.77 0.75
CA THR A 21 -0.52 -1.70 2.22
C THR A 21 0.62 -0.86 2.82
N ASP A 22 1.44 -0.20 2.01
CA ASP A 22 2.48 0.70 2.50
C ASP A 22 1.88 2.08 2.85
N PRO A 23 2.00 2.54 4.12
CA PRO A 23 1.46 3.82 4.57
C PRO A 23 1.94 5.03 3.76
N SER A 24 3.10 4.93 3.11
CA SER A 24 3.67 5.99 2.28
C SER A 24 2.79 6.35 1.08
N TYR A 25 1.90 5.45 0.64
CA TYR A 25 0.95 5.70 -0.45
C TYR A 25 -0.39 6.31 0.01
N SER A 26 -0.48 6.75 1.27
CA SER A 26 -1.65 7.49 1.75
C SER A 26 -1.97 8.68 0.84
N ARG A 27 -3.25 8.84 0.47
CA ARG A 27 -3.73 9.85 -0.49
C ARG A 27 -3.10 9.79 -1.89
N GLN A 28 -2.45 8.68 -2.26
CA GLN A 28 -1.88 8.48 -3.60
C GLN A 28 -2.65 7.42 -4.38
N ILE A 29 -2.82 7.68 -5.68
CA ILE A 29 -3.34 6.72 -6.65
C ILE A 29 -2.14 6.04 -7.31
N VAL A 30 -2.01 4.73 -7.09
CA VAL A 30 -0.86 3.96 -7.53
C VAL A 30 -1.09 3.39 -8.92
N THR A 31 -0.21 3.76 -9.86
CA THR A 31 -0.14 3.17 -11.20
C THR A 31 0.97 2.14 -11.27
N LEU A 32 0.64 0.88 -11.50
CA LEU A 32 1.64 -0.17 -11.66
C LEU A 32 2.02 -0.33 -13.13
N THR A 33 3.33 -0.31 -13.42
CA THR A 33 3.81 -0.38 -14.80
C THR A 33 3.81 -1.81 -15.35
N TYR A 34 3.96 -2.81 -14.48
CA TYR A 34 3.90 -4.21 -14.90
C TYR A 34 2.47 -4.56 -15.31
N PRO A 35 2.25 -5.20 -16.48
CA PRO A 35 0.91 -5.29 -17.05
C PRO A 35 -0.04 -6.18 -16.27
N HIS A 36 0.44 -7.32 -15.75
CA HIS A 36 -0.40 -8.31 -15.05
C HIS A 36 -0.29 -8.12 -13.54
N ILE A 37 -1.31 -7.54 -12.92
CA ILE A 37 -1.35 -7.31 -11.47
C ILE A 37 -2.44 -8.17 -10.84
N GLY A 38 -2.08 -8.98 -9.83
CA GLY A 38 -3.01 -9.93 -9.20
C GLY A 38 -2.71 -11.40 -9.48
N ASN A 39 -1.61 -11.70 -10.20
CA ASN A 39 -1.26 -13.05 -10.62
C ASN A 39 -1.01 -14.04 -9.47
N VAL A 40 -0.58 -13.56 -8.30
CA VAL A 40 -0.37 -14.38 -7.10
C VAL A 40 -1.47 -14.24 -6.06
N GLY A 41 -2.55 -13.49 -6.38
CA GLY A 41 -3.61 -13.15 -5.44
C GLY A 41 -3.09 -12.35 -4.24
N THR A 42 -3.59 -12.62 -3.05
CA THR A 42 -3.22 -11.91 -1.82
C THR A 42 -3.12 -12.85 -0.64
N ASN A 43 -2.37 -12.47 0.40
CA ASN A 43 -2.28 -13.18 1.68
C ASN A 43 -1.83 -12.24 2.81
N ASP A 44 -2.19 -12.57 4.05
CA ASP A 44 -1.98 -11.68 5.20
C ASP A 44 -0.49 -11.42 5.53
N ALA A 45 0.41 -12.32 5.15
CA ALA A 45 1.84 -12.15 5.44
C ALA A 45 2.50 -11.06 4.58
N ASP A 46 1.93 -10.76 3.41
CA ASP A 46 2.41 -9.72 2.48
C ASP A 46 1.74 -8.35 2.75
N GLU A 47 1.01 -8.20 3.86
CA GLU A 47 0.51 -6.90 4.31
C GLU A 47 1.55 -6.15 5.16
N GLU A 48 1.98 -4.97 4.68
CA GLU A 48 2.98 -4.12 5.32
C GLU A 48 2.41 -3.19 6.39
N SER A 49 1.10 -3.10 6.52
CA SER A 49 0.40 -2.38 7.59
C SER A 49 -0.98 -3.03 7.85
N SER A 50 -1.80 -2.42 8.70
CA SER A 50 -3.14 -2.92 9.04
C SER A 50 -4.18 -2.75 7.93
N GLN A 51 -3.91 -1.95 6.90
CA GLN A 51 -4.89 -1.60 5.87
C GLN A 51 -4.24 -1.26 4.53
N VAL A 52 -5.07 -1.12 3.49
CA VAL A 52 -4.62 -0.57 2.21
C VAL A 52 -4.62 0.95 2.33
N HIS A 53 -3.44 1.56 2.18
CA HIS A 53 -3.26 3.01 2.28
C HIS A 53 -3.33 3.71 0.93
N ALA A 54 -3.05 2.99 -0.16
CA ALA A 54 -3.24 3.50 -1.51
C ALA A 54 -4.69 3.95 -1.71
N GLN A 55 -4.87 5.20 -2.13
CA GLN A 55 -6.17 5.82 -2.33
C GLN A 55 -6.94 5.19 -3.51
N GLY A 56 -6.20 4.64 -4.47
CA GLY A 56 -6.75 3.91 -5.61
C GLY A 56 -5.65 3.19 -6.38
N LEU A 57 -6.05 2.26 -7.25
CA LEU A 57 -5.15 1.43 -8.03
C LEU A 57 -5.45 1.52 -9.53
N VAL A 58 -4.40 1.61 -10.34
CA VAL A 58 -4.44 1.81 -11.78
C VAL A 58 -3.53 0.76 -12.43
N ILE A 59 -4.13 -0.19 -13.17
CA ILE A 59 -3.41 -1.32 -13.77
C ILE A 59 -3.76 -1.51 -15.24
N ARG A 60 -2.93 -2.25 -15.97
CA ARG A 60 -3.23 -2.59 -17.36
C ARG A 60 -4.18 -3.78 -17.43
N ASP A 61 -3.88 -4.86 -16.74
CA ASP A 61 -4.61 -6.13 -16.85
C ASP A 61 -4.73 -6.80 -15.48
N LEU A 62 -5.95 -7.21 -15.15
CA LEU A 62 -6.25 -8.05 -13.99
C LEU A 62 -6.35 -9.49 -14.50
N PRO A 63 -5.49 -10.42 -14.06
CA PRO A 63 -5.53 -11.79 -14.54
C PRO A 63 -6.83 -12.48 -14.11
N LEU A 64 -7.29 -13.42 -14.94
CA LEU A 64 -8.53 -14.18 -14.72
C LEU A 64 -8.53 -14.95 -13.40
N ILE A 65 -7.36 -15.45 -12.99
CA ILE A 65 -7.18 -16.22 -11.77
C ILE A 65 -5.92 -15.77 -11.03
N ALA A 66 -5.96 -15.88 -9.71
CA ALA A 66 -4.78 -15.89 -8.87
C ALA A 66 -4.20 -17.31 -8.79
N SER A 67 -2.91 -17.47 -9.10
CA SER A 67 -2.24 -18.78 -9.13
C SER A 67 -0.94 -18.73 -8.35
N ASN A 68 -1.05 -18.95 -7.04
CA ASN A 68 0.08 -19.12 -6.14
C ASN A 68 -0.36 -19.96 -4.93
N PHE A 69 0.51 -20.83 -4.42
CA PHE A 69 0.18 -21.68 -3.28
C PHE A 69 -0.06 -20.90 -1.98
N ARG A 70 0.48 -19.67 -1.87
CA ARG A 70 0.27 -18.76 -0.73
C ARG A 70 -1.02 -17.96 -0.84
N ASN A 71 -1.68 -17.95 -2.01
CA ASN A 71 -2.88 -17.16 -2.22
C ASN A 71 -4.02 -17.59 -1.29
N THR A 72 -4.66 -16.64 -0.62
CA THR A 72 -5.87 -16.85 0.17
C THR A 72 -7.09 -16.12 -0.41
N GLU A 73 -6.89 -15.06 -1.20
CA GLU A 73 -7.96 -14.27 -1.82
C GLU A 73 -7.48 -13.60 -3.12
N ASP A 74 -8.31 -13.57 -4.16
CA ASP A 74 -7.99 -12.85 -5.40
C ASP A 74 -7.95 -11.33 -5.20
N LEU A 75 -7.17 -10.63 -6.02
CA LEU A 75 -6.96 -9.18 -5.85
C LEU A 75 -8.27 -8.37 -6.00
N SER A 76 -9.21 -8.78 -6.84
CA SER A 76 -10.47 -8.04 -7.02
C SER A 76 -11.34 -8.11 -5.76
N SER A 77 -11.45 -9.31 -5.17
CA SER A 77 -12.16 -9.54 -3.92
C SER A 77 -11.49 -8.77 -2.77
N TYR A 78 -10.15 -8.81 -2.68
CA TYR A 78 -9.37 -8.05 -1.70
C TYR A 78 -9.64 -6.53 -1.81
N LEU A 79 -9.59 -5.95 -3.02
CA LEU A 79 -9.87 -4.52 -3.21
C LEU A 79 -11.30 -4.14 -2.81
N LYS A 80 -12.29 -4.99 -3.09
CA LYS A 80 -13.68 -4.76 -2.65
C LYS A 80 -13.81 -4.84 -1.13
N ARG A 81 -13.18 -5.83 -0.50
CA ARG A 81 -13.13 -6.01 0.97
C ARG A 81 -12.57 -4.77 1.66
N HIS A 82 -11.51 -4.19 1.08
CA HIS A 82 -10.85 -2.99 1.60
C HIS A 82 -11.46 -1.66 1.07
N ASN A 83 -12.58 -1.72 0.32
CA ASN A 83 -13.27 -0.55 -0.25
C ASN A 83 -12.38 0.35 -1.13
N ILE A 84 -11.47 -0.25 -1.90
CA ILE A 84 -10.54 0.48 -2.76
C ILE A 84 -11.09 0.61 -4.17
N VAL A 85 -11.14 1.84 -4.67
CA VAL A 85 -11.51 2.11 -6.06
C VAL A 85 -10.30 1.85 -6.95
N ALA A 86 -10.44 0.87 -7.84
CA ALA A 86 -9.40 0.48 -8.79
C ALA A 86 -9.94 0.46 -10.22
N ILE A 87 -9.05 0.64 -11.20
CA ILE A 87 -9.36 0.60 -12.62
C ILE A 87 -8.30 -0.21 -13.38
N ALA A 88 -8.77 -1.07 -14.29
CA ALA A 88 -7.97 -1.87 -15.21
C ALA A 88 -8.21 -1.44 -16.67
N ASP A 89 -7.56 -2.11 -17.62
CA ASP A 89 -7.73 -1.90 -19.08
C ASP A 89 -7.37 -0.52 -19.61
N ILE A 90 -6.45 0.14 -18.91
CA ILE A 90 -5.89 1.43 -19.29
C ILE A 90 -4.44 1.27 -19.78
N ASP A 91 -4.05 2.14 -20.72
CA ASP A 91 -2.67 2.22 -21.17
C ASP A 91 -1.80 2.87 -20.08
N THR A 92 -1.37 2.05 -19.11
CA THR A 92 -0.50 2.46 -18.01
C THR A 92 0.86 2.95 -18.52
N ARG A 93 1.30 2.53 -19.71
CA ARG A 93 2.54 3.03 -20.34
C ARG A 93 2.40 4.47 -20.79
N LYS A 94 1.27 4.83 -21.43
CA LYS A 94 0.95 6.22 -21.77
C LYS A 94 0.89 7.09 -20.51
N LEU A 95 0.20 6.62 -19.47
CA LEU A 95 0.11 7.35 -18.20
C LEU A 95 1.48 7.54 -17.55
N THR A 96 2.30 6.49 -17.49
CA THR A 96 3.66 6.56 -16.94
C THR A 96 4.53 7.56 -17.68
N ARG A 97 4.46 7.58 -19.02
CA ARG A 97 5.18 8.60 -19.83
C ARG A 97 4.70 10.01 -19.48
N LEU A 98 3.39 10.22 -19.36
CA LEU A 98 2.84 11.52 -19.00
C LEU A 98 3.36 12.01 -17.64
N LEU A 99 3.34 11.14 -16.62
CA LEU A 99 3.82 11.45 -15.27
C LEU A 99 5.34 11.67 -15.23
N ARG A 100 6.11 10.94 -16.04
CA ARG A 100 7.56 11.14 -16.14
C ARG A 100 7.92 12.49 -16.77
N GLU A 101 7.24 12.88 -17.85
CA GLU A 101 7.57 14.12 -18.57
C GLU A 101 7.01 15.38 -17.88
N LYS A 102 5.84 15.29 -17.25
CA LYS A 102 5.16 16.46 -16.65
C LYS A 102 5.21 16.50 -15.12
N GLY A 103 5.77 15.48 -14.49
CA GLY A 103 5.73 15.30 -13.04
C GLY A 103 4.41 14.69 -12.54
N ALA A 104 4.35 14.51 -11.23
CA ALA A 104 3.17 14.00 -10.54
C ALA A 104 1.97 14.94 -10.73
N GLN A 105 0.78 14.35 -10.86
CA GLN A 105 -0.46 15.08 -11.08
C GLN A 105 -1.55 14.52 -10.20
N ASN A 106 -2.42 15.39 -9.71
CA ASN A 106 -3.63 14.97 -9.01
C ASN A 106 -4.59 14.28 -10.01
N GLY A 107 -5.24 13.22 -9.56
CA GLY A 107 -6.15 12.44 -10.37
C GLY A 107 -7.38 11.99 -9.60
N CYS A 108 -8.38 11.57 -10.35
CA CYS A 108 -9.60 11.00 -9.80
C CYS A 108 -9.99 9.74 -10.59
N ILE A 109 -10.36 8.68 -9.87
CA ILE A 109 -11.01 7.49 -10.44
C ILE A 109 -12.47 7.54 -10.03
N ILE A 110 -13.38 7.34 -10.98
CA ILE A 110 -14.80 7.09 -10.71
C ILE A 110 -15.16 5.73 -11.27
N ALA A 111 -15.68 4.85 -10.41
CA ALA A 111 -16.17 3.52 -10.78
C ALA A 111 -17.66 3.43 -10.40
N GLY A 112 -18.52 3.18 -11.40
CA GLY A 112 -19.98 3.10 -11.27
C GLY A 112 -20.62 2.98 -12.66
N ASP A 113 -21.95 2.93 -12.73
CA ASP A 113 -22.68 2.64 -13.98
C ASP A 113 -22.42 3.66 -15.08
N ASN A 114 -22.38 4.95 -14.74
CA ASN A 114 -22.15 6.06 -15.66
C ASN A 114 -21.14 7.05 -15.07
N PRO A 115 -19.83 6.80 -15.20
CA PRO A 115 -18.81 7.70 -14.65
C PRO A 115 -18.84 9.05 -15.36
N ASP A 116 -18.99 10.13 -14.59
CA ASP A 116 -18.98 11.51 -15.10
C ASP A 116 -17.56 12.07 -15.17
N ALA A 117 -17.08 12.30 -16.39
CA ALA A 117 -15.77 12.86 -16.65
C ALA A 117 -15.62 14.32 -16.16
N ALA A 118 -16.68 15.13 -16.20
CA ALA A 118 -16.63 16.51 -15.74
C ALA A 118 -16.44 16.55 -14.22
N LEU A 119 -17.22 15.76 -13.49
CA LEU A 119 -17.08 15.59 -12.04
C LEU A 119 -15.72 15.00 -11.66
N ALA A 120 -15.20 14.02 -12.40
CA ALA A 120 -13.87 13.46 -12.15
C ALA A 120 -12.78 14.52 -12.29
N LEU A 121 -12.86 15.36 -13.33
CA LEU A 121 -11.90 16.43 -13.57
C LEU A 121 -11.98 17.53 -12.50
N GLU A 122 -13.19 17.90 -12.09
CA GLU A 122 -13.41 18.84 -10.98
C GLU A 122 -12.77 18.33 -9.70
N LYS A 123 -13.07 17.08 -9.31
CA LYS A 123 -12.49 16.43 -8.12
C LYS A 123 -10.97 16.34 -8.18
N ALA A 124 -10.41 16.00 -9.33
CA ALA A 124 -8.95 15.92 -9.51
C ALA A 124 -8.29 17.30 -9.31
N ARG A 125 -8.90 18.38 -9.81
CA ARG A 125 -8.39 19.76 -9.66
C ARG A 125 -8.60 20.32 -8.25
N ALA A 126 -9.65 19.88 -7.56
CA ALA A 126 -9.96 20.30 -6.20
C ALA A 126 -9.02 19.68 -5.14
N PHE A 127 -8.26 18.64 -5.49
CA PHE A 127 -7.30 18.05 -4.56
C PHE A 127 -6.18 19.06 -4.23
N PRO A 128 -5.91 19.33 -2.95
CA PRO A 128 -4.95 20.37 -2.52
C PRO A 128 -3.50 20.03 -2.88
N GLY A 129 -3.21 18.78 -3.26
CA GLY A 129 -1.86 18.26 -3.46
C GLY A 129 -1.23 17.77 -2.16
N LEU A 130 -0.11 17.05 -2.28
CA LEU A 130 0.65 16.53 -1.13
C LEU A 130 1.63 17.55 -0.53
N ASN A 131 2.00 18.58 -1.29
CA ASN A 131 2.98 19.55 -0.84
C ASN A 131 2.46 20.37 0.35
N GLY A 132 3.15 20.29 1.48
CA GLY A 132 2.72 20.91 2.74
C GLY A 132 1.65 20.14 3.51
N MET A 133 1.23 18.96 3.04
CA MET A 133 0.32 18.09 3.79
C MET A 133 1.13 17.16 4.70
N ASP A 134 0.96 17.35 6.01
CA ASP A 134 1.49 16.40 6.99
C ASP A 134 0.60 15.16 7.02
N LEU A 135 1.01 14.13 6.28
CA LEU A 135 0.35 12.83 6.28
C LEU A 135 0.83 11.92 7.41
N ALA A 136 1.97 12.20 8.04
CA ALA A 136 2.56 11.33 9.05
C ALA A 136 1.63 11.21 10.26
N LYS A 137 1.06 12.34 10.70
CA LYS A 137 0.05 12.38 11.77
C LYS A 137 -1.26 11.64 11.43
N GLU A 138 -1.54 11.40 10.15
CA GLU A 138 -2.76 10.71 9.70
C GLU A 138 -2.58 9.19 9.65
N VAL A 139 -1.32 8.72 9.57
CA VAL A 139 -0.98 7.30 9.47
C VAL A 139 -0.25 6.74 10.70
N THR A 140 0.06 7.59 11.67
CA THR A 140 0.69 7.21 12.94
C THR A 140 -0.24 6.40 13.84
N THR A 141 0.33 5.60 14.72
CA THR A 141 -0.39 4.96 15.83
C THR A 141 -0.97 5.98 16.81
N ALA A 142 -2.15 5.68 17.38
CA ALA A 142 -2.78 6.54 18.40
C ALA A 142 -2.09 6.43 19.77
N GLU A 143 -1.66 5.22 20.13
CA GLU A 143 -1.00 4.91 21.40
C GLU A 143 0.30 4.16 21.15
N ALA A 144 1.24 4.30 22.08
CA ALA A 144 2.50 3.57 22.01
C ALA A 144 2.26 2.06 22.23
N TYR A 145 2.98 1.21 21.51
CA TYR A 145 2.88 -0.24 21.63
C TYR A 145 4.23 -0.94 21.52
N SER A 146 4.31 -2.17 22.04
CA SER A 146 5.53 -3.01 21.96
C SER A 146 5.51 -3.88 20.70
N TRP A 147 6.67 -4.05 20.05
CA TRP A 147 6.83 -4.97 18.93
C TRP A 147 8.06 -5.84 19.10
N THR A 148 7.84 -7.16 19.00
CA THR A 148 8.86 -8.20 19.16
C THR A 148 8.72 -9.33 18.14
N GLN A 149 7.94 -9.14 17.06
CA GLN A 149 7.79 -10.13 15.98
C GLN A 149 8.87 -9.97 14.90
N GLY A 150 9.52 -11.08 14.52
CA GLY A 150 10.58 -11.13 13.50
C GLY A 150 10.06 -11.34 12.07
N SER A 151 10.98 -11.55 11.12
CA SER A 151 10.66 -11.67 9.69
C SER A 151 10.05 -13.02 9.30
N TRP A 152 9.26 -12.98 8.22
CA TRP A 152 8.69 -14.16 7.58
C TRP A 152 9.76 -15.09 7.01
N THR A 153 9.52 -16.40 7.05
CA THR A 153 10.33 -17.41 6.35
C THR A 153 9.45 -18.38 5.55
N LEU A 154 9.97 -18.93 4.45
CA LEU A 154 9.22 -19.87 3.62
C LEU A 154 8.76 -21.13 4.39
N THR A 155 9.58 -21.61 5.34
CA THR A 155 9.28 -22.82 6.11
C THR A 155 8.35 -22.55 7.29
N GLY A 156 8.51 -21.42 7.98
CA GLY A 156 7.83 -21.14 9.25
C GLY A 156 6.73 -20.09 9.17
N GLY A 157 6.53 -19.43 8.03
CA GLY A 157 5.61 -18.31 7.92
C GLY A 157 6.10 -17.11 8.74
N LEU A 158 5.16 -16.27 9.21
CA LEU A 158 5.44 -15.23 10.20
C LEU A 158 5.64 -15.89 11.56
N PRO A 159 6.77 -15.64 12.25
CA PRO A 159 7.01 -16.20 13.56
C PRO A 159 6.08 -15.58 14.61
N GLU A 160 5.90 -16.27 15.73
CA GLU A 160 5.31 -15.66 16.92
C GLU A 160 6.21 -14.52 17.44
N ALA A 161 5.59 -13.58 18.16
CA ALA A 161 6.31 -12.51 18.82
C ALA A 161 7.26 -13.08 19.88
N LYS A 162 8.51 -12.65 19.88
CA LYS A 162 9.51 -13.04 20.88
C LYS A 162 9.15 -12.44 22.24
N LYS A 163 9.62 -13.09 23.31
CA LYS A 163 9.56 -12.48 24.64
C LYS A 163 10.57 -11.34 24.72
N GLU A 164 10.24 -10.29 25.47
CA GLU A 164 11.08 -9.09 25.57
C GLU A 164 12.46 -9.37 26.20
N ASP A 165 12.57 -10.39 27.06
CA ASP A 165 13.81 -10.81 27.71
C ASP A 165 14.77 -11.58 26.78
N GLU A 166 14.29 -12.04 25.63
CA GLU A 166 15.10 -12.67 24.57
C GLU A 166 15.77 -11.65 23.64
N LEU A 167 15.44 -10.36 23.77
CA LEU A 167 15.89 -9.30 22.87
C LEU A 167 16.85 -8.34 23.61
N PRO A 168 18.16 -8.37 23.31
CA PRO A 168 19.18 -7.66 24.08
C PRO A 168 19.11 -6.14 24.01
N PHE A 169 18.53 -5.57 22.94
CA PHE A 169 18.51 -4.12 22.72
C PHE A 169 17.10 -3.56 22.81
N HIS A 170 16.96 -2.33 23.30
CA HIS A 170 15.69 -1.60 23.29
C HIS A 170 15.80 -0.38 22.37
N VAL A 171 14.93 -0.32 21.36
CA VAL A 171 14.85 0.79 20.41
C VAL A 171 13.46 1.43 20.50
N VAL A 172 13.42 2.76 20.50
CA VAL A 172 12.18 3.52 20.34
C VAL A 172 12.05 3.88 18.86
N ALA A 173 10.92 3.54 18.25
CA ALA A 173 10.63 3.81 16.84
C ALA A 173 9.47 4.79 16.73
N TYR A 174 9.70 5.96 16.14
CA TYR A 174 8.62 6.88 15.79
C TYR A 174 7.84 6.35 14.59
N ASP A 175 6.52 6.28 14.74
CA ASP A 175 5.63 5.81 13.68
C ASP A 175 5.16 6.98 12.80
N PHE A 176 5.89 7.23 11.73
CA PHE A 176 5.46 8.17 10.68
C PHE A 176 4.75 7.44 9.51
N GLY A 177 4.13 6.28 9.79
CA GLY A 177 3.69 5.33 8.76
C GLY A 177 4.72 4.22 8.56
N ALA A 178 5.20 3.65 9.67
CA ALA A 178 6.22 2.62 9.66
C ALA A 178 5.68 1.32 9.07
N LYS A 179 6.42 0.74 8.13
CA LYS A 179 6.12 -0.55 7.55
C LYS A 179 6.46 -1.68 8.52
N ARG A 180 5.61 -2.70 8.59
CA ARG A 180 5.81 -3.89 9.43
C ARG A 180 7.18 -4.54 9.21
N ASN A 181 7.67 -4.63 7.97
CA ASN A 181 8.94 -5.30 7.73
C ASN A 181 10.17 -4.56 8.28
N ILE A 182 10.10 -3.23 8.45
CA ILE A 182 11.18 -2.48 9.14
C ILE A 182 11.28 -2.95 10.60
N LEU A 183 10.12 -3.07 11.26
CA LEU A 183 10.05 -3.53 12.65
C LEU A 183 10.55 -4.97 12.79
N ARG A 184 10.12 -5.85 11.88
CA ARG A 184 10.57 -7.26 11.81
C ARG A 184 12.09 -7.38 11.67
N MET A 185 12.69 -6.63 10.75
CA MET A 185 14.14 -6.65 10.53
C MET A 185 14.94 -6.13 11.72
N LEU A 186 14.41 -5.19 12.51
CA LEU A 186 15.04 -4.74 13.75
C LEU A 186 14.98 -5.83 14.83
N VAL A 187 13.84 -6.53 14.96
CA VAL A 187 13.69 -7.67 15.88
C VAL A 187 14.66 -8.79 15.54
N ASP A 188 14.84 -9.11 14.26
CA ASP A 188 15.81 -10.13 13.81
C ASP A 188 17.25 -9.82 14.22
N ARG A 189 17.54 -8.54 14.50
CA ARG A 189 18.85 -8.04 14.96
C ARG A 189 18.94 -7.92 16.49
N GLY A 190 17.93 -8.39 17.22
CA GLY A 190 17.92 -8.42 18.67
C GLY A 190 17.29 -7.19 19.33
N CYS A 191 16.50 -6.40 18.62
CA CYS A 191 15.84 -5.21 19.17
C CYS A 191 14.41 -5.52 19.60
N ARG A 192 14.05 -5.30 20.88
CA ARG A 192 12.66 -5.05 21.26
C ARG A 192 12.33 -3.60 20.97
N LEU A 193 11.14 -3.35 20.43
CA LEU A 193 10.76 -2.02 19.95
C LEU A 193 9.63 -1.47 20.80
N THR A 194 9.71 -0.19 21.14
CA THR A 194 8.55 0.60 21.57
C THR A 194 8.23 1.57 20.45
N ILE A 195 7.08 1.36 19.81
CA ILE A 195 6.58 2.21 18.75
C ILE A 195 5.82 3.36 19.40
N VAL A 196 6.11 4.60 19.00
CA VAL A 196 5.50 5.80 19.57
C VAL A 196 4.88 6.67 18.48
N PRO A 197 3.82 7.44 18.80
CA PRO A 197 3.20 8.38 17.86
C PRO A 197 4.17 9.46 17.35
N ALA A 198 3.81 10.03 16.20
CA ALA A 198 4.49 11.14 15.52
C ALA A 198 4.46 12.46 16.29
#